data_AF-F6XAL2-F1
#
_entry.id   AF-F6XAL2-F1
#
_cell.length_a   1.000
_cell.length_b   1.000
_cell.length_c   1.000
_cell.angle_alpha   90.00
_cell.angle_beta   90.00
_cell.angle_gamma   90.00
#
_symmetry.space_group_name_H-M   'P 1'
#
loop_
_entity.id
_entity.type
_entity.pdbx_description
1 polymer ?
#
loop_
_entity_poly.entity_id
_entity_poly.type
_entity_poly.pdbx_seq_one_letter_code
_entity_poly.pdbx_strand_id
1 'polypeptide(L)'
;MTLLSKPLNGCARKQWTDSVPYTCYEIGHTWEPRCTIASLDTIRDSLKFSLKVYLTFYTVTGLVKLRNKKHRNLKEIRKLFRDVLQSSVFLSANGVLFMSSFCFFRHLFGKFYGWHGLLCGFVAGYFSLIIERKSRRGALALYLTNLSAEIIFRAAKSNGLVHTIPNGEVLLFSLASAGFMSLFRQRDGLPESIQTLVQYLVGKVEGHDPVTNEVKCSKVIPGRKTLLFLKKM
;
A
#
# COMPACT_ATOMS: atom_id res chain seq x y z
N MET A 1 10.55 7.84 -23.35
CA MET A 1 9.71 7.72 -24.55
C MET A 1 8.37 8.37 -24.27
N THR A 2 8.38 9.70 -24.29
CA THR A 2 7.22 10.57 -24.12
C THR A 2 6.43 10.55 -25.41
N LEU A 3 5.40 9.69 -25.49
CA LEU A 3 4.32 9.88 -26.45
C LEU A 3 3.51 11.10 -25.97
N LEU A 4 4.08 12.25 -26.29
CA LEU A 4 3.49 13.56 -26.22
C LEU A 4 2.32 13.52 -27.20
N SER A 5 1.13 13.22 -26.68
CA SER A 5 -0.12 13.43 -27.39
C SER A 5 -0.24 14.94 -27.62
N LYS A 6 0.38 15.43 -28.71
CA LYS A 6 -0.05 16.67 -29.32
C LYS A 6 -1.57 16.51 -29.50
N PRO A 7 -2.39 17.47 -29.04
CA PRO A 7 -3.81 17.42 -29.36
C PRO A 7 -3.91 17.36 -30.89
N LEU A 8 -4.53 16.30 -31.41
CA LEU A 8 -4.89 16.24 -32.83
C LEU A 8 -5.81 17.43 -33.08
N ASN A 9 -5.27 18.45 -33.76
CA ASN A 9 -5.99 19.65 -34.14
C ASN A 9 -7.29 19.24 -34.84
N GLY A 10 -8.43 19.58 -34.25
CA GLY A 10 -9.76 19.30 -34.82
C GLY A 10 -10.60 18.23 -34.10
N CYS A 11 -10.07 17.49 -33.12
CA CYS A 11 -10.91 16.63 -32.27
C CYS A 11 -11.29 17.37 -30.99
N ALA A 12 -12.59 17.57 -30.74
CA ALA A 12 -13.08 18.14 -29.49
C ALA A 12 -12.48 17.37 -28.30
N ARG A 13 -11.96 18.08 -27.29
CA ARG A 13 -11.38 17.46 -26.09
C ARG A 13 -12.47 16.64 -25.42
N LYS A 14 -12.39 15.31 -25.50
CA LYS A 14 -13.36 14.41 -24.86
C LYS A 14 -13.41 14.70 -23.37
N GLN A 15 -14.58 15.08 -22.89
CA GLN A 15 -14.82 15.33 -21.49
C GLN A 15 -14.96 14.00 -20.76
N TRP A 16 -14.63 13.94 -19.47
CA TRP A 16 -14.70 12.71 -18.66
C TRP A 16 -16.10 12.07 -18.58
N THR A 17 -17.12 12.85 -18.94
CA THR A 17 -18.53 12.50 -19.03
C THR A 17 -18.94 11.94 -20.39
N ASP A 18 -18.08 12.01 -21.40
CA ASP A 18 -18.41 11.56 -22.74
C ASP A 18 -18.46 10.03 -22.77
N SER A 19 -19.57 9.50 -23.27
CA SER A 19 -19.74 8.06 -23.43
C SER A 19 -19.03 7.58 -24.68
N VAL A 20 -18.27 6.50 -24.55
CA VAL A 20 -17.59 5.85 -25.64
C VAL A 20 -18.37 4.57 -26.01
N PRO A 21 -18.82 4.41 -27.27
CA PRO A 21 -19.71 3.34 -27.68
C PRO A 21 -18.98 2.02 -28.04
N TYR A 22 -17.76 1.80 -27.54
CA TYR A 22 -17.01 0.57 -27.83
C TYR A 22 -17.41 -0.58 -26.90
N THR A 23 -17.08 -1.78 -27.34
CA THR A 23 -17.26 -3.01 -26.56
C THR A 23 -16.11 -3.20 -25.56
N CYS A 24 -16.32 -4.04 -24.53
CA CYS A 24 -15.26 -4.41 -23.59
C CYS A 24 -14.10 -5.16 -24.28
N TYR A 25 -14.39 -5.89 -25.36
CA TYR A 25 -13.39 -6.53 -26.20
C TYR A 25 -12.45 -5.52 -26.88
N GLU A 26 -12.98 -4.46 -27.49
CA GLU A 26 -12.18 -3.47 -28.22
C GLU A 26 -11.25 -2.63 -27.34
N ILE A 27 -11.59 -2.46 -26.06
CA ILE A 27 -10.82 -1.62 -25.13
C ILE A 27 -9.99 -2.46 -24.14
N GLY A 28 -10.62 -3.46 -23.53
CA GLY A 28 -10.11 -4.11 -22.32
C GLY A 28 -9.43 -5.45 -22.59
N HIS A 29 -10.04 -6.31 -23.40
CA HIS A 29 -9.59 -7.69 -23.61
C HIS A 29 -9.55 -8.08 -25.09
N THR A 30 -8.73 -7.35 -25.86
CA THR A 30 -8.64 -7.45 -27.32
C THR A 30 -8.14 -8.79 -27.86
N TRP A 31 -7.64 -9.69 -27.00
CA TRP A 31 -7.16 -11.02 -27.40
C TRP A 31 -8.25 -12.09 -27.42
N GLU A 32 -9.35 -11.91 -26.68
CA GLU A 32 -10.40 -12.92 -26.56
C GLU A 32 -11.78 -12.25 -26.44
N PRO A 33 -12.76 -12.55 -27.32
CA PRO A 33 -14.08 -11.92 -27.28
C PRO A 33 -14.91 -12.30 -26.05
N ARG A 34 -14.68 -13.46 -25.43
CA ARG A 34 -15.43 -13.90 -24.25
C ARG A 34 -14.80 -13.37 -22.96
N CYS A 35 -15.54 -12.53 -22.23
CA CYS A 35 -15.06 -11.89 -20.99
C CYS A 35 -14.57 -12.89 -19.93
N THR A 36 -15.22 -14.05 -19.83
CA THR A 36 -14.86 -15.10 -18.85
C THR A 36 -13.53 -15.76 -19.17
N ILE A 37 -13.30 -16.10 -20.45
CA ILE A 37 -12.05 -16.72 -20.90
C ILE A 37 -10.91 -15.70 -20.81
N ALA A 38 -11.14 -14.46 -21.25
CA ALA A 38 -10.19 -13.38 -21.09
C ALA A 38 -9.76 -13.17 -19.63
N SER A 39 -10.70 -13.29 -18.69
CA SER A 39 -10.41 -13.21 -17.26
C SER A 39 -9.58 -14.41 -16.76
N LEU A 40 -9.87 -15.61 -17.24
CA LEU A 40 -9.09 -16.83 -16.90
C LEU A 40 -7.66 -16.77 -17.44
N ASP A 41 -7.47 -16.28 -18.67
CA ASP A 41 -6.14 -16.08 -19.24
C ASP A 41 -5.36 -15.04 -18.44
N THR A 42 -6.03 -13.94 -18.06
CA THR A 42 -5.46 -12.91 -17.18
C THR A 42 -5.06 -13.49 -15.82
N ILE A 43 -5.89 -14.35 -15.22
CA ILE A 43 -5.56 -15.05 -13.96
C ILE A 43 -4.30 -15.87 -14.14
N ARG A 44 -4.23 -16.68 -15.21
CA ARG A 44 -3.11 -17.59 -15.45
C ARG A 44 -1.80 -16.83 -15.59
N ASP A 45 -1.79 -15.77 -16.39
CA ASP A 45 -0.58 -15.02 -16.66
C ASP A 45 -0.18 -14.09 -15.51
N SER A 46 -1.16 -13.48 -14.84
CA SER A 46 -0.93 -12.71 -13.61
C SER A 46 -0.39 -13.58 -12.49
N LEU A 47 -0.87 -14.83 -12.36
CA LEU A 47 -0.39 -15.76 -11.35
C LEU A 47 1.05 -16.19 -11.61
N LYS A 48 1.42 -16.51 -12.86
CA LYS A 48 2.82 -16.81 -13.22
C LYS A 48 3.74 -15.63 -12.92
N PHE A 49 3.32 -14.42 -13.29
CA PHE A 49 4.09 -13.20 -13.06
C PHE A 49 4.24 -12.91 -11.57
N SER A 50 3.14 -12.94 -10.82
CA SER A 50 3.13 -12.64 -9.38
C SER A 50 3.96 -13.65 -8.58
N LEU A 51 3.85 -14.94 -8.89
CA LEU A 51 4.69 -15.97 -8.29
C LEU A 51 6.17 -15.69 -8.55
N LYS A 52 6.56 -15.35 -9.80
CA LYS A 52 7.97 -15.03 -10.11
C LYS A 52 8.49 -13.84 -9.29
N VAL A 53 7.70 -12.78 -9.15
CA VAL A 53 8.07 -11.57 -8.39
C VAL A 53 8.19 -11.88 -6.90
N TYR A 54 7.17 -12.49 -6.29
CA TYR A 54 7.17 -12.75 -4.86
C TYR A 54 8.13 -13.85 -4.46
N LEU A 55 8.30 -14.90 -5.27
CA LEU A 55 9.29 -15.92 -5.02
C LEU A 55 10.68 -15.29 -4.96
N THR A 56 11.03 -14.40 -5.90
CA THR A 56 12.32 -13.68 -5.90
C THR A 56 12.51 -12.81 -4.64
N PHE A 57 11.48 -12.09 -4.21
CA PHE A 57 11.58 -11.26 -3.01
C PHE A 57 11.68 -12.11 -1.72
N TYR A 58 10.92 -13.20 -1.66
CA TYR A 58 10.87 -14.08 -0.49
C TYR A 58 12.05 -15.05 -0.42
N THR A 59 12.72 -15.39 -1.53
CA THR A 59 13.97 -16.16 -1.50
C THR A 59 15.08 -15.34 -0.85
N VAL A 60 15.24 -14.06 -1.20
CA VAL A 60 16.25 -13.17 -0.59
C VAL A 60 16.01 -13.03 0.92
N THR A 61 14.78 -12.69 1.31
CA THR A 61 14.44 -12.55 2.75
C THR A 61 14.49 -13.89 3.49
N GLY A 62 14.17 -14.98 2.82
CA GLY A 62 14.31 -16.35 3.31
C GLY A 62 15.77 -16.72 3.56
N LEU A 63 16.69 -16.45 2.63
CA LEU A 63 18.12 -16.73 2.77
C LEU A 63 18.72 -16.02 3.99
N VAL A 64 18.39 -14.74 4.19
CA VAL A 64 18.87 -13.96 5.33
C VAL A 64 18.34 -14.52 6.65
N LYS A 65 17.05 -14.87 6.73
CA LYS A 65 16.44 -15.43 7.94
C LYS A 65 16.93 -16.85 8.25
N LEU A 66 17.05 -17.70 7.23
CA LEU A 66 17.44 -19.10 7.36
C LEU A 66 18.94 -19.30 7.59
N ARG A 67 19.76 -18.24 7.43
CA ARG A 67 21.16 -18.23 7.87
C ARG A 67 21.31 -18.53 9.36
N ASN A 68 20.33 -18.13 10.18
CA ASN A 68 20.34 -18.41 11.62
C ASN A 68 19.65 -19.77 11.91
N LYS A 69 20.41 -20.73 12.48
CA LYS A 69 19.91 -22.08 12.80
C LYS A 69 18.62 -22.08 13.62
N LYS A 70 18.40 -21.08 14.48
CA LYS A 70 17.19 -20.93 15.31
C LYS A 70 15.89 -20.83 14.47
N HIS A 71 15.98 -20.30 13.25
CA HIS A 71 14.83 -20.06 12.37
C HIS A 71 14.66 -21.11 11.28
N ARG A 72 15.52 -22.15 11.22
CA ARG A 72 15.40 -23.26 10.26
C ARG A 72 14.40 -24.33 10.72
N ASN A 73 13.16 -23.93 10.95
CA ASN A 73 12.06 -24.82 11.34
C ASN A 73 11.04 -24.98 10.21
N LEU A 74 10.42 -26.16 10.09
CA LEU A 74 9.39 -26.44 9.07
C LEU A 74 8.20 -25.48 9.18
N LYS A 75 7.89 -25.02 10.40
CA LYS A 75 6.83 -24.02 10.67
C LYS A 75 7.12 -22.68 9.98
N GLU A 76 8.37 -22.21 10.01
CA GLU A 76 8.76 -20.95 9.39
C GLU A 76 8.76 -21.06 7.86
N ILE A 77 9.22 -22.19 7.32
CA ILE A 77 9.15 -22.44 5.87
C ILE A 77 7.70 -22.48 5.39
N ARG A 78 6.81 -23.17 6.11
CA ARG A 78 5.37 -23.21 5.79
C ARG A 78 4.73 -21.82 5.87
N LYS A 79 5.15 -21.00 6.83
CA LYS A 79 4.72 -19.61 6.95
C LYS A 79 5.17 -18.78 5.75
N LEU A 80 6.45 -18.84 5.37
CA LEU A 80 6.98 -18.17 4.18
C LEU A 80 6.27 -18.62 2.90
N PHE A 81 5.96 -19.91 2.76
CA PHE A 81 5.21 -20.41 1.61
C PHE A 81 3.77 -19.86 1.57
N ARG A 82 3.05 -19.89 2.69
CA ARG A 82 1.72 -19.27 2.80
C ARG A 82 1.77 -17.78 2.49
N ASP A 83 2.82 -17.12 2.95
CA ASP A 83 3.06 -15.70 2.73
C ASP A 83 3.26 -15.37 1.23
N VAL A 84 4.06 -16.18 0.53
CA VAL A 84 4.27 -16.06 -0.93
C VAL A 84 2.97 -16.29 -1.68
N LEU A 85 2.25 -17.36 -1.37
CA LEU A 85 0.98 -17.68 -2.03
C LEU A 85 -0.05 -16.57 -1.80
N GLN A 86 -0.20 -16.10 -0.57
CA GLN A 86 -1.17 -15.05 -0.26
C GLN A 86 -0.87 -13.75 -1.00
N SER A 87 0.39 -13.34 -1.07
CA SER A 87 0.78 -12.12 -1.80
C SER A 87 0.68 -12.30 -3.32
N SER A 88 0.90 -13.51 -3.83
CA SER A 88 0.70 -13.81 -5.26
C SER A 88 -0.79 -13.76 -5.64
N VAL A 89 -1.66 -14.31 -4.78
CA VAL A 89 -3.11 -14.21 -4.94
C VAL A 89 -3.56 -12.76 -4.83
N PHE A 90 -3.03 -11.97 -3.90
CA PHE A 90 -3.33 -10.54 -3.80
C PHE A 90 -3.06 -9.78 -5.11
N LEU A 91 -1.84 -9.91 -5.65
CA LEU A 91 -1.45 -9.16 -6.85
C LEU A 91 -2.23 -9.63 -8.08
N SER A 92 -2.45 -10.94 -8.19
CA SER A 92 -3.24 -11.54 -9.27
C SER A 92 -4.72 -11.12 -9.18
N ALA A 93 -5.30 -11.14 -7.99
CA ALA A 93 -6.67 -10.69 -7.75
C ALA A 93 -6.85 -9.23 -8.12
N ASN A 94 -5.89 -8.34 -7.82
CA ASN A 94 -5.99 -6.94 -8.20
C ASN A 94 -6.17 -6.74 -9.72
N GLY A 95 -5.33 -7.39 -10.55
CA GLY A 95 -5.43 -7.27 -12.00
C GLY A 95 -6.72 -7.90 -12.57
N VAL A 96 -7.10 -9.07 -12.06
CA VAL A 96 -8.28 -9.81 -12.53
C VAL A 96 -9.57 -9.12 -12.11
N LEU A 97 -9.63 -8.60 -10.88
CA LEU A 97 -10.78 -7.84 -10.40
C LEU A 97 -10.95 -6.54 -11.17
N PHE A 98 -9.85 -5.89 -11.58
CA PHE A 98 -9.93 -4.72 -12.45
C PHE A 98 -10.57 -5.07 -13.79
N MET A 99 -10.08 -6.12 -14.45
CA MET A 99 -10.63 -6.59 -15.73
C MET A 99 -12.10 -7.02 -15.60
N SER A 100 -12.41 -7.82 -14.58
CA SER A 100 -13.77 -8.32 -14.34
C SER A 100 -14.74 -7.17 -14.04
N SER A 101 -14.32 -6.19 -13.22
CA SER A 101 -15.11 -5.00 -12.92
C SER A 101 -15.34 -4.15 -14.17
N PHE A 102 -14.33 -4.02 -15.02
CA PHE A 102 -14.43 -3.30 -16.29
C PHE A 102 -15.52 -3.89 -17.21
N CYS A 103 -15.54 -5.21 -17.35
CA CYS A 103 -16.58 -5.91 -18.11
C CYS A 103 -17.95 -5.83 -17.42
N PHE A 104 -18.00 -5.96 -16.09
CA PHE A 104 -19.24 -5.88 -15.31
C PHE A 104 -19.92 -4.51 -15.46
N PHE A 105 -19.18 -3.42 -15.27
CA PHE A 105 -19.73 -2.07 -15.43
C PHE A 105 -20.15 -1.78 -16.88
N ARG A 106 -19.45 -2.34 -17.88
CA ARG A 106 -19.87 -2.23 -19.27
C ARG A 106 -21.20 -2.92 -19.55
N HIS A 107 -21.46 -4.06 -18.89
CA HIS A 107 -22.75 -4.75 -19.00
C HIS A 107 -23.85 -3.99 -18.27
N LEU A 108 -23.53 -3.37 -17.12
CA LEU A 108 -24.48 -2.60 -16.31
C LEU A 108 -24.90 -1.27 -16.96
N PHE A 109 -23.95 -0.48 -17.48
CA PHE A 109 -24.22 0.86 -18.03
C PHE A 109 -24.40 0.88 -19.55
N GLY A 110 -24.05 -0.21 -20.26
CA GLY A 110 -24.18 -0.29 -21.72
C GLY A 110 -23.20 0.57 -22.53
N LYS A 111 -22.45 1.47 -21.90
CA LYS A 111 -21.43 2.35 -22.51
C LYS A 111 -20.26 2.55 -21.54
N PHE A 112 -19.11 2.98 -22.05
CA PHE A 112 -17.98 3.38 -21.20
C PHE A 112 -17.96 4.88 -20.99
N TYR A 113 -17.67 5.33 -19.77
CA TYR A 113 -17.42 6.73 -19.47
C TYR A 113 -16.00 6.89 -18.94
N GLY A 114 -15.40 8.08 -19.09
CA GLY A 114 -14.01 8.33 -18.67
C GLY A 114 -13.76 8.04 -17.18
N TRP A 115 -14.77 8.24 -16.32
CA TRP A 115 -14.67 7.96 -14.89
C TRP A 115 -14.72 6.46 -14.53
N HIS A 116 -15.16 5.57 -15.44
CA HIS A 116 -15.29 4.13 -15.14
C HIS A 116 -13.95 3.50 -14.75
N GLY A 117 -12.84 3.96 -15.34
CA GLY A 117 -11.51 3.47 -14.97
C GLY A 117 -11.18 3.70 -13.48
N LEU A 118 -11.60 4.85 -12.93
CA LEU A 118 -11.42 5.15 -11.51
C LEU A 118 -12.27 4.22 -10.63
N LEU A 119 -13.54 3.98 -11.02
CA LEU A 119 -14.42 3.07 -10.28
C LEU A 119 -13.90 1.62 -10.32
N CYS A 120 -13.49 1.13 -11.50
CA CYS A 120 -12.94 -0.21 -11.65
C CYS A 120 -11.66 -0.38 -10.82
N GLY A 121 -10.78 0.62 -10.85
CA GLY A 121 -9.56 0.66 -10.05
C GLY A 121 -9.84 0.65 -8.54
N PHE A 122 -10.83 1.42 -8.10
CA PHE A 122 -11.23 1.46 -6.69
C PHE A 122 -11.78 0.11 -6.21
N VAL A 123 -12.69 -0.49 -6.96
CA VAL A 123 -13.26 -1.81 -6.65
C VAL A 123 -12.15 -2.87 -6.59
N ALA A 124 -11.30 -2.93 -7.61
CA ALA A 124 -10.20 -3.89 -7.68
C ALA A 124 -9.19 -3.72 -6.54
N GLY A 125 -8.78 -2.48 -6.26
CA GLY A 125 -7.85 -2.15 -5.18
C GLY A 125 -8.43 -2.47 -3.81
N TYR A 126 -9.68 -2.11 -3.54
CA TYR A 126 -10.33 -2.35 -2.25
C TYR A 126 -10.46 -3.85 -1.94
N PHE A 127 -11.04 -4.62 -2.88
CA PHE A 127 -11.23 -6.06 -2.67
C PHE A 127 -9.90 -6.82 -2.63
N SER A 128 -8.92 -6.46 -3.46
CA SER A 128 -7.60 -7.08 -3.39
C SER A 128 -6.91 -6.77 -2.05
N LEU A 129 -6.93 -5.53 -1.56
CA LEU A 129 -6.32 -5.16 -0.28
C LEU A 129 -6.87 -5.97 0.91
N ILE A 130 -8.15 -6.38 0.87
CA ILE A 130 -8.76 -7.23 1.90
C ILE A 130 -8.16 -8.64 1.90
N ILE A 131 -7.64 -9.13 0.77
CA ILE A 131 -7.01 -10.46 0.64
C ILE A 131 -5.61 -10.48 1.27
N GLU A 132 -4.87 -9.37 1.19
CA GLU A 132 -3.49 -9.28 1.69
C GLU A 132 -3.43 -9.33 3.23
N ARG A 133 -2.25 -9.56 3.82
CA ARG A 133 -2.10 -9.65 5.29
C ARG A 133 -2.21 -8.29 5.98
N LYS A 134 -2.92 -8.25 7.12
CA LYS A 134 -3.14 -7.02 7.92
C LYS A 134 -1.87 -6.22 8.20
N SER A 135 -0.75 -6.90 8.47
CA SER A 135 0.55 -6.26 8.72
C SER A 135 1.10 -5.46 7.53
N ARG A 136 0.80 -5.85 6.29
CA ARG A 136 1.29 -5.18 5.07
C ARG A 136 0.29 -4.20 4.48
N ARG A 137 -1.00 -4.34 4.80
CA ARG A 137 -2.10 -3.52 4.24
C ARG A 137 -1.86 -2.03 4.42
N GLY A 138 -1.45 -1.59 5.61
CA GLY A 138 -1.26 -0.15 5.89
C GLY A 138 -0.17 0.47 5.01
N ALA A 139 1.00 -0.15 4.97
CA ALA A 139 2.12 0.32 4.14
C ALA A 139 1.78 0.29 2.64
N LEU A 140 1.10 -0.78 2.20
CA LEU A 140 0.72 -0.92 0.80
C LEU A 140 -0.37 0.06 0.38
N ALA A 141 -1.37 0.30 1.23
CA ALA A 141 -2.41 1.29 0.99
C ALA A 141 -1.80 2.68 0.88
N LEU A 142 -0.91 3.08 1.79
CA LEU A 142 -0.22 4.37 1.72
C LEU A 142 0.59 4.52 0.42
N TYR A 143 1.33 3.47 0.03
CA TYR A 143 2.07 3.46 -1.23
C TYR A 143 1.14 3.65 -2.44
N LEU A 144 0.05 2.87 -2.51
CA LEU A 144 -0.90 2.95 -3.61
C LEU A 144 -1.64 4.30 -3.64
N THR A 145 -1.97 4.88 -2.48
CA THR A 145 -2.57 6.22 -2.40
C THR A 145 -1.64 7.28 -2.97
N ASN A 146 -0.35 7.26 -2.60
CA ASN A 146 0.63 8.20 -3.15
C ASN A 146 0.79 8.03 -4.66
N LEU A 147 0.90 6.79 -5.14
CA LEU A 147 0.96 6.50 -6.57
C LEU A 147 -0.31 6.96 -7.30
N SER A 148 -1.48 6.77 -6.69
CA SER A 148 -2.77 7.19 -7.26
C SER A 148 -2.87 8.71 -7.34
N ALA A 149 -2.42 9.44 -6.31
CA ALA A 149 -2.37 10.91 -6.32
C ALA A 149 -1.49 11.43 -7.48
N GLU A 150 -0.35 10.79 -7.72
CA GLU A 150 0.51 11.11 -8.85
C GLU A 150 -0.16 10.85 -10.20
N ILE A 151 -0.82 9.69 -10.36
CA ILE A 151 -1.56 9.35 -11.59
C ILE A 151 -2.68 10.36 -11.85
N ILE A 152 -3.45 10.71 -10.82
CA ILE A 152 -4.52 11.71 -10.91
C ILE A 152 -3.95 13.08 -11.30
N PHE A 153 -2.85 13.51 -10.68
CA PHE A 153 -2.19 14.77 -11.03
C PHE A 153 -1.69 14.78 -12.49
N ARG A 154 -1.04 13.70 -12.93
CA ARG A 154 -0.58 13.54 -14.32
C ARG A 154 -1.74 13.54 -15.31
N ALA A 155 -2.84 12.86 -14.98
CA ALA A 155 -4.06 12.85 -15.79
C ALA A 155 -4.73 14.23 -15.82
N ALA A 156 -4.78 14.95 -14.70
CA ALA A 156 -5.31 16.31 -14.64
C ALA A 156 -4.46 17.28 -15.48
N LYS A 157 -3.14 17.14 -15.44
CA LYS A 157 -2.20 17.88 -16.29
C LYS A 157 -2.40 17.58 -17.77
N SER A 158 -2.50 16.30 -18.17
CA SER A 158 -2.71 15.93 -19.58
C SER A 158 -4.04 16.43 -20.13
N ASN A 159 -5.06 16.50 -19.26
CA ASN A 159 -6.37 17.08 -19.58
C ASN A 159 -6.42 18.61 -19.46
N GLY A 160 -5.29 19.28 -19.18
CA GLY A 160 -5.20 20.74 -19.03
C GLY A 160 -6.05 21.32 -17.90
N LEU A 161 -6.44 20.51 -16.91
CA LEU A 161 -7.19 20.96 -15.74
C LEU A 161 -6.28 21.61 -14.71
N VAL A 162 -5.02 21.20 -14.66
CA VAL A 162 -4.02 21.68 -13.70
C VAL A 162 -2.79 22.17 -14.45
N HIS A 163 -2.38 23.41 -14.16
CA HIS A 163 -1.12 23.97 -14.65
C HIS A 163 0.01 23.61 -13.69
N THR A 164 1.16 23.25 -14.23
CA THR A 164 2.34 22.98 -13.42
C THR A 164 2.98 24.27 -12.95
N ILE A 165 3.21 24.39 -11.65
CA ILE A 165 3.96 25.47 -11.05
C ILE A 165 5.46 25.16 -11.22
N PRO A 166 6.30 26.12 -11.67
CA PRO A 166 7.74 25.93 -11.72
C PRO A 166 8.27 25.59 -10.32
N ASN A 167 9.10 24.55 -10.22
CA ASN A 167 9.64 24.04 -8.95
C ASN A 167 8.58 23.62 -7.91
N GLY A 168 7.37 23.22 -8.35
CA GLY A 168 6.31 22.78 -7.43
C GLY A 168 6.68 21.58 -6.55
N GLU A 169 7.62 20.74 -6.99
CA GLU A 169 8.19 19.66 -6.18
C GLU A 169 8.94 20.17 -4.94
N VAL A 170 9.64 21.30 -5.06
CA VAL A 170 10.35 21.93 -3.94
C VAL A 170 9.35 22.43 -2.92
N LEU A 171 8.27 23.08 -3.38
CA LEU A 171 7.19 23.55 -2.50
C LEU A 171 6.52 22.40 -1.75
N LEU A 172 6.20 21.30 -2.45
CA LEU A 172 5.62 20.09 -1.84
C LEU A 172 6.56 19.48 -0.80
N PHE A 173 7.86 19.40 -1.12
CA PHE A 173 8.87 18.90 -0.21
C PHE A 173 9.03 19.80 1.03
N SER A 174 9.08 21.12 0.85
CA SER A 174 9.16 22.09 1.94
C SER A 174 7.93 22.00 2.86
N LEU A 175 6.72 21.90 2.29
CA LEU A 175 5.47 21.75 3.06
C LEU A 175 5.43 20.42 3.82
N ALA A 176 5.79 19.31 3.17
CA ALA A 176 5.85 18.00 3.82
C ALA A 176 6.88 17.98 4.95
N SER A 177 8.05 18.59 4.75
CA SER A 177 9.10 18.69 5.76
C SER A 177 8.68 19.59 6.93
N ALA A 178 8.05 20.73 6.65
CA ALA A 178 7.52 21.63 7.68
C ALA A 178 6.41 20.94 8.51
N GLY A 179 5.51 20.20 7.85
CA GLY A 179 4.48 19.40 8.51
C GLY A 179 5.05 18.24 9.33
N PHE A 180 6.08 17.56 8.82
CA PHE A 180 6.76 16.52 9.57
C PHE A 180 7.43 17.08 10.83
N MET A 181 8.13 18.21 10.72
CA MET A 181 8.77 18.86 11.85
C MET A 181 7.78 19.45 12.85
N SER A 182 6.63 19.96 12.40
CA SER A 182 5.59 20.47 13.30
C SER A 182 4.96 19.33 14.12
N LEU A 183 4.70 18.18 13.49
CA LEU A 183 4.23 16.98 14.19
C LEU A 183 5.29 16.40 15.13
N PHE A 184 6.58 16.43 14.74
CA PHE A 184 7.67 16.00 15.60
C PHE A 184 7.81 16.87 16.87
N ARG A 185 7.43 18.16 16.80
CA ARG A 185 7.44 19.06 17.96
C ARG A 185 6.28 18.80 18.93
N GLN A 186 5.20 18.17 18.47
CA GLN A 186 4.06 17.81 19.32
C GLN A 186 4.37 16.53 20.09
N ARG A 187 4.08 16.51 21.40
CA ARG A 187 4.40 15.36 22.29
C ARG A 187 3.80 14.04 21.82
N ASP A 188 2.59 14.06 21.26
CA ASP A 188 1.89 12.86 20.75
C ASP A 188 1.68 12.89 19.21
N GLY A 189 2.46 13.70 18.48
CA GLY A 189 2.25 13.91 17.05
C GLY A 189 2.74 12.75 16.17
N LEU A 190 3.82 12.06 16.59
CA LEU A 190 4.44 10.95 15.86
C LEU A 190 4.44 9.66 16.69
N PRO A 191 4.39 8.48 16.06
CA PRO A 191 4.62 7.23 16.77
C PRO A 191 6.05 7.17 17.33
N GLU A 192 6.19 6.66 18.55
CA GLU A 192 7.44 6.51 19.32
C GLU A 192 8.61 5.94 18.52
N SER A 193 8.33 4.99 17.61
CA SER A 193 9.35 4.38 16.75
C SER A 193 10.02 5.38 15.80
N ILE A 194 9.25 6.32 15.26
CA ILE A 194 9.79 7.35 14.35
C ILE A 194 10.52 8.41 15.18
N GLN A 195 9.97 8.81 16.32
CA GLN A 195 10.61 9.78 17.20
C GLN A 195 11.99 9.29 17.68
N THR A 196 12.08 8.04 18.14
CA THR A 196 13.33 7.42 18.59
C THR A 196 14.38 7.37 17.46
N LEU A 197 13.95 7.03 16.24
CA LEU A 197 14.86 6.98 15.08
C LEU A 197 15.37 8.37 14.71
N VAL A 198 14.50 9.39 14.72
CA VAL A 198 14.88 10.77 14.42
C VAL A 198 15.83 11.30 15.50
N GLN A 199 15.55 11.06 16.77
CA GLN A 199 16.44 11.43 17.88
C GLN A 199 17.79 10.71 17.81
N TYR A 200 17.82 9.46 17.35
CA TYR A 200 19.07 8.73 17.11
C TYR A 200 19.90 9.35 15.97
N LEU A 201 19.27 9.78 14.88
CA LEU A 201 19.96 10.35 13.71
C LEU A 201 20.38 11.81 13.89
N VAL A 202 19.55 12.64 14.53
CA VAL A 202 19.74 14.10 14.67
C VAL A 202 20.43 14.45 16.00
N GLY A 203 20.37 13.57 16.98
CA GLY A 203 20.80 13.85 18.36
C GLY A 203 19.60 14.15 19.26
N LYS A 204 19.79 13.93 20.56
CA LYS A 204 18.73 14.09 21.57
C LYS A 204 18.32 15.55 21.64
N VAL A 205 17.05 15.84 21.35
CA VAL A 205 16.50 17.19 21.44
C VAL A 205 16.30 17.54 22.92
N GLU A 206 17.05 18.52 23.41
CA GLU A 206 16.91 19.08 24.77
C GLU A 206 15.52 19.72 24.89
N GLY A 207 14.58 19.04 25.56
CA GLY A 207 13.20 19.50 25.73
C GLY A 207 12.14 18.40 25.66
N HIS A 208 12.51 17.19 25.21
CA HIS A 208 11.69 16.00 25.38
C HIS A 208 12.36 15.11 26.44
N ASP A 209 12.02 15.35 27.71
CA ASP A 209 12.36 14.38 28.74
C ASP A 209 11.76 13.03 28.30
N PRO A 210 12.57 11.96 28.21
CA PRO A 210 12.01 10.65 27.99
C PRO A 210 11.07 10.38 29.15
N VAL A 211 9.85 9.92 28.85
CA VAL A 211 9.05 9.27 29.87
C VAL A 211 9.88 8.08 30.35
N THR A 212 10.60 8.29 31.44
CA THR A 212 11.10 7.23 32.29
C THR A 212 9.86 6.45 32.69
N ASN A 213 9.64 5.32 32.04
CA ASN A 213 8.82 4.25 32.57
C ASN A 213 9.54 3.70 33.81
N GLU A 214 9.51 4.45 34.90
CA GLU A 214 10.06 4.05 36.20
C GLU A 214 9.08 4.56 37.27
N VAL A 215 7.95 3.86 37.44
CA VAL A 215 7.48 3.44 38.77
C VAL A 215 6.63 2.17 38.60
N LYS A 216 7.26 1.00 38.43
CA LYS A 216 6.68 -0.21 39.01
C LYS A 216 6.79 0.01 40.51
N CYS A 217 5.68 0.35 41.14
CA CYS A 217 5.60 0.63 42.57
C CYS A 217 6.18 -0.56 43.34
N SER A 218 7.45 -0.46 43.71
CA SER A 218 8.09 -1.31 44.68
C SER A 218 7.44 -0.96 46.01
N LYS A 219 6.51 -1.78 46.48
CA LYS A 219 5.96 -1.70 47.83
C LYS A 219 7.08 -2.04 48.81
N VAL A 220 7.93 -1.05 49.10
CA VAL A 220 8.77 -1.05 50.29
C VAL A 220 7.88 -0.60 51.44
N ILE A 221 7.35 -1.57 52.20
CA ILE A 221 6.71 -1.31 53.49
C ILE A 221 7.83 -1.32 54.54
N PRO A 222 8.15 -0.19 55.21
CA PRO A 222 9.19 -0.18 56.23
C PRO A 222 8.63 -0.71 57.55
N GLY A 223 9.27 -1.76 58.06
CA GLY A 223 9.48 -2.01 59.49
C GLY A 223 8.26 -2.30 60.38
N ARG A 224 8.03 -3.58 60.69
CA ARG A 224 7.65 -3.98 62.06
C ARG A 224 8.38 -5.27 62.43
N LYS A 225 9.12 -5.16 63.54
CA LYS A 225 9.96 -6.18 64.18
C LYS A 225 9.19 -7.47 64.48
N THR A 226 9.92 -8.57 64.39
CA THR A 226 9.88 -9.75 65.29
C THR A 226 8.50 -10.25 65.70
N LEU A 227 8.10 -11.43 65.23
CA LEU A 227 7.50 -12.49 66.07
C LEU A 227 7.19 -13.74 65.23
N LEU A 228 7.73 -14.88 65.70
CA LEU A 228 7.22 -16.26 65.54
C LEU A 228 7.35 -16.86 64.12
N PHE A 229 8.34 -17.71 63.81
CA PHE A 229 8.64 -18.97 64.49
C PHE A 229 7.35 -19.69 64.96
N LEU A 230 6.55 -20.19 64.02
CA LEU A 230 5.61 -21.32 64.15
C LEU A 230 4.65 -21.33 62.96
N LYS A 231 4.94 -22.14 61.92
CA LYS A 231 4.01 -23.18 61.48
C LYS A 231 4.67 -24.09 60.45
N LYS A 232 5.39 -25.08 60.99
CA LYS A 232 5.50 -26.40 60.38
C LYS A 232 4.12 -27.05 60.57
N MET A 233 3.39 -27.30 59.49
CA MET A 233 2.36 -28.33 59.31
C MET A 233 2.05 -28.40 57.81
#